data_AF-A0A2K0TLL4-F1
#
_entry.id   AF-A0A2K0TLL4-F1
#
_cell.length_a   1.000
_cell.length_b   1.000
_cell.length_c   1.000
_cell.angle_alpha   90.00
_cell.angle_beta   90.00
_cell.angle_gamma   90.00
#
_symmetry.space_group_name_H-M   'P 1'
#
loop_
_entity.id
_entity.type
_entity.pdbx_description
1 polymer ?
#
loop_
_entity_poly.entity_id
_entity_poly.type
_entity_poly.pdbx_seq_one_letter_code
_entity_poly.pdbx_strand_id
1 'polypeptide(L)'
;MAALAAIYNPLAPKDRAVNLFFNTGNAQVALTLKNGTDGSDENDVYICGDDDYPGYILNPSEISGGSFRGVHHVVATTVPLVENNGTVTKNQISLVSPVYKKLNTTSLANKNTSFASSDKGAWAYFLDGSTNYQTQLKEYNFLTQHTASYLKNSDIKLNSSLAAYVNPTNGHRFIIYQEVNQGHLKEYDINSNQSYDIDASQGTLDGTTIAVTYDNNKVYIYYVDSGFNIRRIIKTGVDGNASWSSSVRIDDATKISVPGQLTVTTANGLNHLFYVSVDNSLAENDFTHVTDPLQ
;
A
#
# COMPACT_ATOMS: atom_id res chain seq x y z
N MET A 1 15.07 4.15 -2.03
CA MET A 1 14.11 3.04 -1.87
C MET A 1 13.10 3.13 -3.00
N ALA A 2 12.63 2.00 -3.54
CA ALA A 2 11.49 2.00 -4.43
C ALA A 2 10.20 1.80 -3.63
N ALA A 3 9.25 2.71 -3.82
CA ALA A 3 7.85 2.57 -3.47
C ALA A 3 7.16 1.76 -4.57
N LEU A 4 6.21 0.90 -4.21
CA LEU A 4 5.61 -0.11 -5.08
C LEU A 4 4.09 -0.16 -4.94
N ALA A 5 3.38 -0.34 -6.05
CA ALA A 5 1.96 -0.68 -6.06
C ALA A 5 1.65 -1.71 -7.14
N ALA A 6 1.17 -2.89 -6.73
CA ALA A 6 0.76 -3.95 -7.66
C ALA A 6 -0.76 -3.88 -7.93
N ILE A 7 -1.15 -3.91 -9.21
CA ILE A 7 -2.54 -3.91 -9.64
C ILE A 7 -2.75 -5.05 -10.65
N TYR A 8 -3.65 -5.98 -10.34
CA TYR A 8 -4.06 -7.01 -11.29
C TYR A 8 -4.88 -6.43 -12.46
N ASN A 9 -4.47 -6.78 -13.68
CA ASN A 9 -5.16 -6.48 -14.93
C ASN A 9 -5.64 -7.80 -15.58
N PRO A 10 -6.92 -8.19 -15.37
CA PRO A 10 -7.46 -9.44 -15.93
C PRO A 10 -7.61 -9.44 -17.45
N LEU A 11 -7.44 -8.29 -18.12
CA LEU A 11 -7.54 -8.16 -19.57
C LEU A 11 -6.19 -8.35 -20.28
N ALA A 12 -5.08 -8.34 -19.54
CA ALA A 12 -3.77 -8.63 -20.09
C ALA A 12 -3.52 -10.13 -20.19
N PRO A 13 -2.60 -10.57 -21.08
CA PRO A 13 -2.06 -11.93 -21.05
C PRO A 13 -1.57 -12.32 -19.65
N LYS A 14 -1.70 -13.60 -19.28
CA LYS A 14 -1.42 -14.08 -17.91
C LYS A 14 0.01 -13.81 -17.45
N ASP A 15 0.97 -13.93 -18.37
CA ASP A 15 2.39 -13.63 -18.22
C ASP A 15 2.69 -12.14 -18.03
N ARG A 16 1.69 -11.26 -18.19
CA ARG A 16 1.79 -9.80 -18.04
C ARG A 16 0.61 -9.22 -17.26
N ALA A 17 -0.06 -10.03 -16.45
CA ALA A 17 -1.33 -9.67 -15.85
C ALA A 17 -1.21 -8.81 -14.58
N VAL A 18 0.00 -8.59 -14.07
CA VAL A 18 0.22 -7.72 -12.92
C VAL A 18 0.94 -6.43 -13.35
N ASN A 19 0.28 -5.30 -13.16
CA ASN A 19 0.85 -3.98 -13.39
C ASN A 19 1.54 -3.53 -12.10
N LEU A 20 2.87 -3.59 -12.06
CA LEU A 20 3.68 -3.13 -10.93
C LEU A 20 4.14 -1.69 -11.19
N PHE A 21 3.52 -0.75 -10.49
CA PHE A 21 3.95 0.64 -10.47
C PHE A 21 5.06 0.84 -9.45
N PHE A 22 6.04 1.68 -9.77
CA PHE A 22 7.15 2.00 -8.89
C PHE A 22 7.65 3.44 -9.07
N ASN A 23 8.42 3.98 -8.13
CA ASN A 23 9.14 5.24 -8.35
C ASN A 23 10.57 5.00 -8.85
N THR A 24 11.00 5.79 -9.83
CA THR A 24 12.37 5.78 -10.35
C THR A 24 13.35 6.49 -9.41
N GLY A 25 14.65 6.40 -9.72
CA GLY A 25 15.68 7.19 -9.03
C GLY A 25 15.44 8.71 -9.10
N ASN A 26 14.77 9.18 -10.16
CA ASN A 26 14.37 10.58 -10.35
C ASN A 26 13.01 10.91 -9.70
N ALA A 27 12.49 10.03 -8.84
CA ALA A 27 11.23 10.22 -8.12
C ALA A 27 9.97 10.35 -9.00
N GLN A 28 10.01 9.82 -10.23
CA GLN A 28 8.85 9.77 -11.12
C GLN A 28 8.18 8.39 -11.07
N VAL A 29 6.91 8.30 -11.46
CA VAL A 29 6.20 7.02 -11.56
C VAL A 29 6.61 6.26 -12.82
N ALA A 30 6.83 4.96 -12.67
CA ALA A 30 7.08 4.01 -13.74
C ALA A 30 6.18 2.80 -13.58
N LEU A 31 6.08 1.98 -14.63
CA LEU A 31 5.28 0.76 -14.68
C LEU A 31 6.12 -0.36 -15.25
N THR A 32 6.03 -1.54 -14.66
CA THR A 32 6.48 -2.79 -15.29
C THR A 32 5.37 -3.83 -15.27
N LEU A 33 5.31 -4.67 -16.31
CA LEU A 33 4.34 -5.75 -16.42
C LEU A 33 4.97 -7.02 -15.86
N LYS A 34 4.27 -7.66 -14.94
CA LYS A 34 4.74 -8.82 -14.18
C LYS A 34 3.83 -10.01 -14.41
N ASN A 35 4.40 -11.19 -14.22
CA ASN A 35 3.69 -12.43 -14.41
C ASN A 35 2.60 -12.56 -13.34
N GLY A 36 1.39 -12.92 -13.77
CA GLY A 36 0.27 -13.21 -12.89
C GLY A 36 0.12 -14.70 -12.60
N THR A 37 1.12 -15.53 -12.89
CA THR A 37 1.20 -16.97 -12.54
C THR A 37 2.53 -17.26 -11.83
N ASP A 38 2.85 -18.53 -11.62
CA ASP A 38 4.15 -19.01 -11.12
C ASP A 38 5.28 -19.00 -12.16
N GLY A 39 5.08 -18.35 -13.31
CA GLY A 39 6.07 -18.24 -14.37
C GLY A 39 7.10 -17.14 -14.10
N SER A 40 8.14 -17.09 -14.92
CA SER A 40 9.15 -16.02 -14.86
C SER A 40 8.55 -14.67 -15.26
N ASP A 41 9.03 -13.60 -14.63
CA ASP A 41 8.73 -12.23 -15.05
C ASP A 41 9.44 -11.89 -16.37
N GLU A 42 8.77 -11.09 -17.19
CA GLU A 42 9.38 -10.41 -18.33
C GLU A 42 9.76 -8.97 -17.91
N ASN A 43 10.79 -8.41 -18.55
CA ASN A 43 11.24 -7.05 -18.29
C ASN A 43 10.58 -6.05 -19.26
N ASP A 44 9.26 -6.00 -19.23
CA ASP A 44 8.48 -4.97 -19.91
C ASP A 44 8.40 -3.75 -18.99
N VAL A 45 9.20 -2.72 -19.27
CA VAL A 45 9.32 -1.52 -18.42
C VAL A 45 8.92 -0.27 -19.21
N TYR A 46 8.07 0.55 -18.59
CA TYR A 46 7.60 1.84 -19.06
C TYR A 46 8.03 2.90 -18.06
N ILE A 47 8.98 3.73 -18.47
CA ILE A 47 9.50 4.85 -17.69
C ILE A 47 9.24 6.14 -18.45
N CYS A 48 8.94 7.21 -17.73
CA CYS A 48 9.02 8.56 -18.26
C CYS A 48 10.47 8.93 -18.59
N GLY A 49 10.64 9.80 -19.57
CA GLY A 49 11.92 10.40 -19.90
C GLY A 49 12.36 11.42 -18.86
N ASP A 50 13.64 11.76 -18.87
CA ASP A 50 14.25 12.70 -17.92
C ASP A 50 13.66 14.12 -18.01
N ASP A 51 13.11 14.50 -19.19
CA ASP A 51 12.50 15.80 -19.47
C ASP A 51 10.96 15.82 -19.31
N ASP A 52 10.35 14.71 -18.89
CA ASP A 52 8.91 14.63 -18.65
C ASP A 52 8.48 15.36 -17.35
N TYR A 53 7.18 15.63 -17.19
CA TYR A 53 6.64 16.50 -16.12
C TYR A 53 7.19 16.13 -14.71
N PRO A 54 7.66 17.12 -13.92
CA PRO A 54 8.42 16.90 -12.69
C PRO A 54 7.52 16.60 -11.48
N GLY A 55 6.69 15.56 -11.57
CA GLY A 55 5.99 15.03 -10.42
C GLY A 55 6.97 14.31 -9.49
N TYR A 56 7.34 14.95 -8.37
CA TYR A 56 8.31 14.39 -7.42
C TYR A 56 7.61 13.57 -6.32
N ILE A 57 7.64 12.25 -6.44
CA ILE A 57 7.27 11.30 -5.38
C ILE A 57 8.34 11.35 -4.28
N LEU A 58 7.92 11.48 -3.02
CA LEU A 58 8.87 11.48 -1.91
C LEU A 58 9.65 10.16 -1.85
N ASN A 59 10.93 10.23 -1.50
CA ASN A 59 11.75 9.05 -1.25
C ASN A 59 12.51 9.28 0.06
N PRO A 60 12.35 8.43 1.10
CA PRO A 60 11.47 7.25 1.18
C PRO A 60 9.96 7.61 1.24
N SER A 61 9.10 6.80 0.60
CA SER A 61 7.63 6.83 0.76
C SER A 61 7.00 5.49 0.39
N GLU A 62 5.69 5.36 0.61
CA GLU A 62 4.87 4.27 0.05
C GLU A 62 3.88 4.82 -0.99
N ILE A 63 3.78 4.14 -2.13
CA ILE A 63 2.73 4.38 -3.13
C ILE A 63 1.69 3.28 -3.05
N SER A 64 0.47 3.58 -3.45
CA SER A 64 -0.64 2.64 -3.42
C SER A 64 -1.48 2.81 -4.68
N GLY A 65 -2.23 1.77 -5.05
CA GLY A 65 -3.08 1.88 -6.23
C GLY A 65 -4.09 0.77 -6.35
N GLY A 66 -5.01 0.97 -7.26
CA GLY A 66 -6.05 0.01 -7.60
C GLY A 66 -6.84 0.43 -8.83
N SER A 67 -7.70 -0.45 -9.29
CA SER A 67 -8.54 -0.21 -10.45
C SER A 67 -9.87 0.41 -10.03
N PHE A 68 -10.24 1.53 -10.64
CA PHE A 68 -11.56 2.14 -10.47
C PHE A 68 -12.10 2.59 -11.81
N ARG A 69 -13.30 2.12 -12.17
CA ARG A 69 -13.96 2.40 -13.46
C ARG A 69 -13.08 2.08 -14.68
N GLY A 70 -12.35 0.96 -14.61
CA GLY A 70 -11.46 0.52 -15.69
C GLY A 70 -10.15 1.31 -15.82
N VAL A 71 -9.85 2.19 -14.86
CA VAL A 71 -8.64 3.00 -14.86
C VAL A 71 -7.80 2.69 -13.61
N HIS A 72 -6.52 2.43 -13.80
CA HIS A 72 -5.57 2.27 -12.71
C HIS A 72 -5.27 3.63 -12.10
N HIS A 73 -5.62 3.77 -10.82
CA HIS A 73 -5.30 4.94 -10.02
C HIS A 73 -4.12 4.60 -9.15
N VAL A 74 -3.07 5.43 -9.20
CA VAL A 74 -1.90 5.31 -8.33
C VAL A 74 -1.77 6.59 -7.54
N VAL A 75 -1.67 6.46 -6.23
CA VAL A 75 -1.60 7.56 -5.28
C VAL A 75 -0.26 7.50 -4.56
N ALA A 76 0.32 8.68 -4.36
CA ALA A 76 1.61 8.84 -3.71
C ALA A 76 1.63 10.10 -2.86
N THR A 77 2.56 10.12 -1.90
CA THR A 77 2.96 11.36 -1.25
C THR A 77 4.03 12.05 -2.10
N THR A 78 3.85 13.33 -2.39
CA THR A 78 4.65 14.10 -3.33
C THR A 78 5.10 15.43 -2.73
N VAL A 79 6.17 16.00 -3.27
CA VAL A 79 6.65 17.34 -2.90
C VAL A 79 5.78 18.39 -3.58
N PRO A 80 5.19 19.37 -2.85
CA PRO A 80 4.50 20.47 -3.49
C PRO A 80 5.45 21.32 -4.33
N LEU A 81 4.99 21.74 -5.50
CA LEU A 81 5.58 22.89 -6.20
C LEU A 81 5.36 24.13 -5.34
N VAL A 82 6.46 24.78 -4.96
CA VAL A 82 6.47 26.06 -4.23
C VAL A 82 7.09 27.12 -5.13
N GLU A 83 6.58 28.35 -5.07
CA GLU A 83 7.18 29.49 -5.78
C GLU A 83 8.63 29.70 -5.32
N ASN A 84 9.46 30.35 -6.15
CA ASN A 84 10.89 30.54 -5.87
C ASN A 84 11.12 31.07 -4.44
N ASN A 85 11.95 30.36 -3.67
CA ASN A 85 12.28 30.57 -2.26
C ASN A 85 11.19 30.22 -1.22
N GLY A 86 10.10 29.58 -1.62
CA GLY A 86 9.10 29.04 -0.69
C GLY A 86 9.63 27.85 0.12
N THR A 87 9.24 27.76 1.39
CA THR A 87 9.55 26.59 2.24
C THR A 87 8.40 25.58 2.18
N VAL A 88 8.72 24.32 1.94
CA VAL A 88 7.75 23.22 2.00
C VAL A 88 7.38 22.94 3.47
N THR A 89 6.14 23.23 3.85
CA THR A 89 5.63 23.03 5.22
C THR A 89 4.69 21.83 5.36
N LYS A 90 4.26 21.25 4.23
CA LYS A 90 3.40 20.08 4.14
C LYS A 90 3.76 19.25 2.91
N ASN A 91 3.55 17.94 3.00
CA ASN A 91 3.56 17.07 1.84
C ASN A 91 2.23 17.18 1.08
N GLN A 92 2.22 16.81 -0.20
CA GLN A 92 1.00 16.65 -0.98
C GLN A 92 0.63 15.18 -1.11
N ILE A 93 -0.66 14.87 -1.05
CA ILE A 93 -1.19 13.58 -1.48
C ILE A 93 -1.68 13.77 -2.91
N SER A 94 -1.15 13.01 -3.84
CA SER A 94 -1.38 13.19 -5.27
C SER A 94 -1.74 11.88 -5.95
N LEU A 95 -2.68 11.96 -6.88
CA LEU A 95 -2.82 10.97 -7.94
C LEU A 95 -1.63 11.17 -8.88
N VAL A 96 -0.86 10.12 -9.13
CA VAL A 96 0.32 10.15 -10.02
C VAL A 96 0.10 9.36 -11.31
N SER A 97 -0.91 8.49 -11.34
CA SER A 97 -1.41 7.82 -12.55
C SER A 97 -2.94 7.70 -12.45
N PRO A 98 -3.70 7.92 -13.53
CA PRO A 98 -3.24 8.13 -14.92
C PRO A 98 -2.78 9.56 -15.20
N VAL A 99 -3.13 10.52 -14.33
CA VAL A 99 -2.79 11.93 -14.47
C VAL A 99 -2.34 12.49 -13.14
N TYR A 100 -1.37 13.39 -13.19
CA TYR A 100 -0.88 14.05 -12.00
C TYR A 100 -1.92 15.04 -11.46
N LYS A 101 -2.46 14.80 -10.26
CA LYS A 101 -3.47 15.67 -9.63
C LYS A 101 -3.31 15.68 -8.11
N LYS A 102 -3.20 16.87 -7.52
CA LYS A 102 -3.28 17.06 -6.07
C LYS A 102 -4.66 16.62 -5.55
N LEU A 103 -4.67 15.74 -4.56
CA LEU A 103 -5.87 15.27 -3.87
C LEU A 103 -6.02 15.97 -2.52
N ASN A 104 -4.94 16.04 -1.74
CA ASN A 104 -4.92 16.73 -0.44
C ASN A 104 -3.48 17.08 -0.02
N THR A 105 -3.28 17.41 1.26
CA THR A 105 -1.98 17.65 1.91
C THR A 105 -1.91 16.91 3.23
N THR A 106 -0.70 16.61 3.69
CA THR A 106 -0.43 16.03 5.01
C THR A 106 0.81 16.66 5.65
N SER A 107 0.94 16.54 6.97
CA SER A 107 2.17 16.83 7.71
C SER A 107 3.40 16.13 7.13
N LEU A 108 4.56 16.81 7.17
CA LEU A 108 5.84 16.33 6.63
C LEU A 108 6.29 14.96 7.16
N ALA A 109 5.88 14.63 8.39
CA ALA A 109 6.19 13.37 9.04
C ALA A 109 5.52 12.17 8.37
N ASN A 110 4.37 12.34 7.73
CA ASN A 110 3.63 11.25 7.08
C ASN A 110 3.89 11.21 5.58
N LYS A 111 4.27 10.03 5.10
CA LYS A 111 4.70 9.79 3.72
C LYS A 111 4.02 8.58 3.08
N ASN A 112 3.26 7.81 3.86
CA ASN A 112 2.63 6.58 3.39
C ASN A 112 1.19 6.82 2.95
N THR A 113 0.77 6.06 1.94
CA THR A 113 -0.59 6.12 1.39
C THR A 113 -1.12 4.71 1.18
N SER A 114 -2.44 4.56 1.20
CA SER A 114 -3.12 3.33 0.84
C SER A 114 -4.31 3.62 -0.06
N PHE A 115 -4.76 2.63 -0.82
CA PHE A 115 -5.85 2.77 -1.77
C PHE A 115 -6.76 1.56 -1.70
N ALA A 116 -8.07 1.79 -1.77
CA ALA A 116 -9.04 0.73 -1.95
C ALA A 116 -10.13 1.20 -2.92
N SER A 117 -10.69 0.27 -3.68
CA SER A 117 -11.80 0.53 -4.59
C SER A 117 -12.82 -0.60 -4.59
N SER A 118 -14.00 -0.26 -5.06
CA SER A 118 -15.09 -1.18 -5.39
C SER A 118 -15.83 -0.66 -6.63
N ASP A 119 -16.87 -1.38 -7.03
CA ASP A 119 -17.84 -0.93 -8.03
C ASP A 119 -18.52 0.40 -7.64
N LYS A 120 -18.67 0.65 -6.34
CA LYS A 120 -19.37 1.81 -5.77
C LYS A 120 -18.48 3.01 -5.47
N GLY A 121 -17.16 2.87 -5.46
CA GLY A 121 -16.28 3.99 -5.12
C GLY A 121 -14.81 3.65 -5.08
N ALA A 122 -13.99 4.69 -4.88
CA ALA A 122 -12.56 4.56 -4.67
C ALA A 122 -12.11 5.58 -3.63
N TRP A 123 -11.14 5.19 -2.84
CA TRP A 123 -10.70 5.94 -1.67
C TRP A 123 -9.18 5.85 -1.52
N ALA A 124 -8.55 7.00 -1.30
CA ALA A 124 -7.17 7.08 -0.87
C ALA A 124 -7.12 7.39 0.62
N TYR A 125 -6.28 6.66 1.33
CA TYR A 125 -6.09 6.78 2.76
C TYR A 125 -4.68 7.26 3.07
N PHE A 126 -4.55 8.17 4.02
CA PHE A 126 -3.27 8.74 4.43
C PHE A 126 -3.38 9.23 5.87
N LEU A 127 -2.24 9.36 6.53
CA LEU A 127 -2.16 9.90 7.88
C LEU A 127 -1.88 11.40 7.85
N ASP A 128 -2.40 12.14 8.82
CA ASP A 128 -2.08 13.54 9.07
C ASP A 128 -1.84 13.77 10.56
N GLY A 129 -1.05 14.79 10.92
CA GLY A 129 -0.54 15.00 12.28
C GLY A 129 0.98 14.80 12.39
N SER A 130 1.59 15.28 13.47
CA SER A 130 3.06 15.34 13.61
C SER A 130 3.62 14.53 14.78
N THR A 131 2.76 13.95 15.62
CA THR A 131 3.16 13.15 16.79
C THR A 131 2.19 11.97 17.00
N ASN A 132 2.65 10.94 17.72
CA ASN A 132 1.81 9.83 18.17
C ASN A 132 0.63 10.36 19.00
N TYR A 133 -0.54 9.73 18.90
CA TYR A 133 -1.80 10.18 19.53
C TYR A 133 -2.28 11.57 19.12
N GLN A 134 -1.65 12.22 18.14
CA GLN A 134 -2.19 13.36 17.40
C GLN A 134 -2.29 13.05 15.90
N THR A 135 -1.86 11.85 15.51
CA THR A 135 -2.01 11.32 14.16
C THR A 135 -3.45 10.87 13.96
N GLN A 136 -4.04 11.23 12.82
CA GLN A 136 -5.39 10.88 12.44
C GLN A 136 -5.38 10.26 11.04
N LEU A 137 -6.32 9.34 10.80
CA LEU A 137 -6.58 8.78 9.49
C LEU A 137 -7.41 9.76 8.66
N LYS A 138 -7.01 10.00 7.41
CA LYS A 138 -7.75 10.76 6.40
C LYS A 138 -8.17 9.84 5.27
N GLU A 139 -9.35 10.07 4.73
CA GLU A 139 -9.87 9.40 3.54
C GLU A 139 -10.22 10.45 2.49
N TYR A 140 -9.60 10.41 1.31
CA TYR A 140 -10.06 11.14 0.13
C TYR A 140 -10.96 10.24 -0.72
N ASN A 141 -12.21 10.67 -0.94
CA ASN A 141 -13.18 9.94 -1.75
C ASN A 141 -13.14 10.44 -3.21
N PHE A 142 -12.85 9.57 -4.17
CA PHE A 142 -12.73 9.94 -5.59
C PHE A 142 -14.05 10.30 -6.27
N LEU A 143 -15.19 9.85 -5.73
CA LEU A 143 -16.51 10.20 -6.24
C LEU A 143 -16.97 11.57 -5.77
N THR A 144 -16.87 11.84 -4.47
CA THR A 144 -17.37 13.08 -3.88
C THR A 144 -16.31 14.18 -3.84
N GLN A 145 -15.03 13.82 -4.04
CA GLN A 145 -13.86 14.70 -3.91
C GLN A 145 -13.72 15.34 -2.52
N HIS A 146 -14.41 14.79 -1.52
CA HIS A 146 -14.31 15.23 -0.14
C HIS A 146 -13.31 14.40 0.65
N THR A 147 -12.76 15.01 1.70
CA THR A 147 -11.88 14.34 2.64
C THR A 147 -12.52 14.22 4.01
N ALA A 148 -12.66 12.98 4.49
CA ALA A 148 -13.11 12.67 5.84
C ALA A 148 -11.91 12.48 6.78
N SER A 149 -12.17 12.50 8.10
CA SER A 149 -11.15 12.27 9.13
C SER A 149 -11.69 11.32 10.18
N TYR A 150 -10.85 10.37 10.56
CA TYR A 150 -11.17 9.28 11.48
C TYR A 150 -10.06 9.14 12.52
N LEU A 151 -10.34 8.37 13.58
CA LEU A 151 -9.33 7.98 14.58
C LEU A 151 -8.54 9.17 15.15
N LYS A 152 -9.25 10.27 15.47
CA LYS A 152 -8.63 11.43 16.12
C LYS A 152 -8.21 11.06 17.53
N ASN A 153 -6.96 11.37 17.87
CA ASN A 153 -6.35 11.03 19.16
C ASN A 153 -6.32 9.52 19.45
N SER A 154 -6.33 8.70 18.41
CA SER A 154 -6.17 7.24 18.52
C SER A 154 -4.70 6.86 18.58
N ASP A 155 -4.42 5.62 18.92
CA ASP A 155 -3.09 5.03 19.05
C ASP A 155 -2.46 4.64 17.71
N ILE A 156 -2.73 5.38 16.64
CA ILE A 156 -2.05 5.20 15.35
C ILE A 156 -0.60 5.68 15.49
N LYS A 157 0.35 4.82 15.08
CA LYS A 157 1.76 5.19 15.02
C LYS A 157 2.01 6.26 13.94
N LEU A 158 2.80 7.28 14.28
CA LEU A 158 3.22 8.32 13.34
C LEU A 158 3.89 7.66 12.12
N ASN A 159 3.47 8.05 10.93
CA ASN A 159 3.95 7.47 9.67
C ASN A 159 3.81 5.94 9.58
N SER A 160 2.82 5.33 10.24
CA SER A 160 2.47 3.93 10.00
C SER A 160 2.23 3.70 8.51
N SER A 161 2.71 2.57 7.99
CA SER A 161 2.17 2.03 6.74
C SER A 161 0.67 1.79 6.88
N LEU A 162 -0.05 1.83 5.76
CA LEU A 162 -1.49 1.62 5.71
C LEU A 162 -1.82 0.60 4.63
N ALA A 163 -2.67 -0.36 4.96
CA ALA A 163 -3.23 -1.29 3.99
C ALA A 163 -4.75 -1.21 4.03
N ALA A 164 -5.39 -1.10 2.87
CA ALA A 164 -6.82 -0.85 2.77
C ALA A 164 -7.48 -1.92 1.91
N TYR A 165 -8.64 -2.40 2.32
CA TYR A 165 -9.44 -3.32 1.54
C TYR A 165 -10.94 -3.02 1.67
N VAL A 166 -11.71 -3.48 0.70
CA VAL A 166 -13.18 -3.44 0.74
C VAL A 166 -13.69 -4.86 0.81
N ASN A 167 -14.59 -5.16 1.75
CA ASN A 167 -15.33 -6.41 1.74
C ASN A 167 -16.43 -6.29 0.67
N PRO A 168 -16.38 -7.04 -0.46
CA PRO A 168 -17.34 -6.93 -1.55
C PRO A 168 -18.74 -7.42 -1.16
N THR A 169 -18.87 -8.26 -0.13
CA THR A 169 -20.17 -8.82 0.28
C THR A 169 -21.08 -7.77 0.91
N ASN A 170 -20.54 -6.88 1.74
CA ASN A 170 -21.31 -5.86 2.45
C ASN A 170 -20.87 -4.41 2.14
N GLY A 171 -19.77 -4.23 1.40
CA GLY A 171 -19.21 -2.93 1.06
C GLY A 171 -18.53 -2.21 2.24
N HIS A 172 -18.26 -2.90 3.35
CA HIS A 172 -17.49 -2.33 4.46
C HIS A 172 -16.04 -2.09 4.01
N ARG A 173 -15.47 -0.99 4.51
CA ARG A 173 -14.12 -0.54 4.16
C ARG A 173 -13.26 -0.63 5.40
N PHE A 174 -12.09 -1.24 5.25
CA PHE A 174 -11.21 -1.53 6.36
C PHE A 174 -9.82 -0.98 6.10
N ILE A 175 -9.17 -0.50 7.16
CA ILE A 175 -7.81 0.01 7.16
C ILE A 175 -7.00 -0.71 8.22
N ILE A 176 -5.85 -1.23 7.82
CA ILE A 176 -4.88 -1.85 8.72
C ILE A 176 -3.75 -0.83 8.96
N TYR A 177 -3.40 -0.66 10.24
CA TYR A 177 -2.32 0.23 10.68
C TYR A 177 -1.58 -0.38 11.87
N GLN A 178 -0.39 0.12 12.16
CA GLN A 178 0.38 -0.24 13.34
C GLN A 178 0.04 0.69 14.50
N GLU A 179 -0.24 0.13 15.67
CA GLU A 179 -0.49 0.92 16.87
C GLU A 179 0.78 1.33 17.62
N VAL A 180 0.66 2.33 18.50
CA VAL A 180 1.80 2.90 19.24
C VAL A 180 2.26 1.99 20.39
N ASN A 181 1.35 1.34 21.12
CA ASN A 181 1.64 0.79 22.44
C ASN A 181 2.44 -0.52 22.38
N GLN A 182 1.88 -1.53 21.72
CA GLN A 182 2.47 -2.87 21.59
C GLN A 182 3.13 -3.06 20.22
N GLY A 183 2.90 -2.15 19.27
CA GLY A 183 3.44 -2.23 17.92
C GLY A 183 2.81 -3.34 17.07
N HIS A 184 1.74 -3.99 17.53
CA HIS A 184 0.95 -4.91 16.72
C HIS A 184 0.11 -4.14 15.68
N LEU A 185 -0.51 -4.88 14.77
CA LEU A 185 -1.43 -4.34 13.79
C LEU A 185 -2.86 -4.27 14.34
N LYS A 186 -3.59 -3.23 13.93
CA LYS A 186 -5.02 -3.05 14.17
C LYS A 186 -5.75 -2.94 12.85
N GLU A 187 -6.97 -3.44 12.83
CA GLU A 187 -7.92 -3.22 11.75
C GLU A 187 -8.99 -2.21 12.18
N TYR A 188 -9.24 -1.20 11.37
CA TYR A 188 -10.31 -0.22 11.58
C TYR A 188 -11.39 -0.36 10.52
N ASP A 189 -12.62 -0.60 10.95
CA ASP A 189 -13.81 -0.56 10.11
C ASP A 189 -14.35 0.88 10.04
N ILE A 190 -14.28 1.47 8.85
CA ILE A 190 -14.74 2.84 8.61
C ILE A 190 -16.25 2.95 8.79
N ASN A 191 -17.00 1.90 8.46
CA ASN A 191 -18.45 1.90 8.44
C ASN A 191 -19.03 1.84 9.86
N SER A 192 -18.45 1.01 10.73
CA SER A 192 -18.86 0.90 12.14
C SER A 192 -18.09 1.82 13.09
N ASN A 193 -17.02 2.47 12.61
CA ASN A 193 -16.10 3.30 13.39
C ASN A 193 -15.53 2.54 14.61
N GLN A 194 -15.16 1.27 14.41
CA GLN A 194 -14.55 0.41 15.43
C GLN A 194 -13.15 -0.03 15.00
N SER A 195 -12.25 -0.18 15.97
CA SER A 195 -10.93 -0.79 15.76
C SER A 195 -10.86 -2.14 16.46
N TYR A 196 -10.15 -3.08 15.85
CA TYR A 196 -9.98 -4.44 16.32
C TYR A 196 -8.50 -4.80 16.33
N ASP A 197 -8.04 -5.41 17.42
CA ASP A 197 -6.67 -5.88 17.55
C ASP A 197 -6.46 -7.12 16.66
N ILE A 198 -5.33 -7.15 15.94
CA ILE A 198 -4.88 -8.34 15.22
C ILE A 198 -3.84 -9.02 16.10
N ASP A 199 -4.28 -9.71 17.15
CA ASP A 199 -3.40 -10.35 18.14
C ASP A 199 -2.37 -11.32 17.53
N ALA A 200 -2.66 -11.88 16.35
CA ALA A 200 -1.72 -12.73 15.63
C ALA A 200 -0.47 -11.98 15.11
N SER A 201 -0.47 -10.64 15.13
CA SER A 201 0.61 -9.79 14.61
C SER A 201 1.65 -9.37 15.65
N GLN A 202 1.75 -10.09 16.78
CA GLN A 202 2.81 -9.85 17.76
C GLN A 202 4.21 -10.05 17.14
N GLY A 203 5.17 -9.23 17.57
CA GLY A 203 6.55 -9.26 17.04
C GLY A 203 6.75 -8.57 15.67
N THR A 204 5.75 -7.83 15.21
CA THR A 204 5.83 -6.93 14.05
C THR A 204 6.99 -5.94 14.19
N LEU A 205 7.71 -5.68 13.10
CA LEU A 205 8.78 -4.68 13.06
C LEU A 205 8.22 -3.28 13.31
N ASP A 206 8.93 -2.46 14.07
CA ASP A 206 8.55 -1.07 14.28
C ASP A 206 8.59 -0.28 12.96
N GLY A 207 7.47 0.34 12.57
CA GLY A 207 7.35 1.00 11.26
C GLY A 207 7.31 0.00 10.09
N THR A 208 6.77 -1.20 10.31
CA THR A 208 6.60 -2.20 9.25
C THR A 208 5.83 -1.62 8.05
N THR A 209 6.17 -2.10 6.86
CA THR A 209 5.28 -2.02 5.70
C THR A 209 4.13 -3.02 5.86
N ILE A 210 2.95 -2.69 5.31
CA ILE A 210 1.75 -3.52 5.40
C ILE A 210 1.15 -3.62 3.99
N ALA A 211 0.88 -4.83 3.55
CA ALA A 211 0.22 -5.10 2.27
C ALA A 211 -1.02 -5.97 2.51
N VAL A 212 -2.09 -5.72 1.76
CA VAL A 212 -3.33 -6.49 1.90
C VAL A 212 -3.90 -6.83 0.53
N THR A 213 -4.43 -8.04 0.40
CA THR A 213 -5.30 -8.41 -0.71
C THR A 213 -6.52 -9.18 -0.19
N TYR A 214 -7.60 -9.13 -0.95
CA TYR A 214 -8.84 -9.83 -0.65
C TYR A 214 -9.12 -10.81 -1.78
N ASP A 215 -9.38 -12.07 -1.42
CA ASP A 215 -9.80 -13.10 -2.36
C ASP A 215 -10.72 -14.12 -1.68
N ASN A 216 -11.78 -14.55 -2.36
CA ASN A 216 -12.68 -15.61 -1.91
C ASN A 216 -13.14 -15.51 -0.44
N ASN A 217 -13.58 -14.32 0.01
CA ASN A 217 -13.99 -14.05 1.40
C ASN A 217 -12.88 -14.18 2.44
N LYS A 218 -11.62 -14.06 2.02
CA LYS A 218 -10.45 -14.04 2.89
C LYS A 218 -9.66 -12.77 2.65
N VAL A 219 -9.13 -12.23 3.74
CA VAL A 219 -8.19 -11.09 3.70
C VAL A 219 -6.82 -11.62 4.03
N TYR A 220 -5.86 -11.41 3.14
CA TYR A 220 -4.48 -11.80 3.34
C TYR A 220 -3.69 -10.55 3.69
N ILE A 221 -3.18 -10.48 4.92
CA ILE A 221 -2.35 -9.40 5.41
C ILE A 221 -0.90 -9.87 5.41
N TYR A 222 -0.04 -9.08 4.80
CA TYR A 222 1.40 -9.29 4.81
C TYR A 222 2.10 -8.14 5.51
N TYR A 223 3.10 -8.48 6.31
CA TYR A 223 3.89 -7.52 7.08
C TYR A 223 5.28 -8.08 7.36
N VAL A 224 6.15 -7.29 7.97
CA VAL A 224 7.53 -7.66 8.28
C VAL A 224 7.68 -7.82 9.78
N ASP A 225 8.25 -8.94 10.21
CA ASP A 225 8.59 -9.15 11.62
C ASP A 225 9.93 -8.49 12.02
N SER A 226 10.20 -8.44 13.31
CA SER A 226 11.47 -7.94 13.86
C SER A 226 12.73 -8.67 13.37
N GLY A 227 12.59 -9.85 12.74
CA GLY A 227 13.66 -10.59 12.08
C GLY A 227 13.84 -10.28 10.60
N PHE A 228 13.11 -9.28 10.08
CA PHE A 228 13.02 -8.88 8.67
C PHE A 228 12.42 -9.94 7.74
N ASN A 229 11.63 -10.86 8.28
CA ASN A 229 10.93 -11.88 7.49
C ASN A 229 9.54 -11.39 7.11
N ILE A 230 9.11 -11.73 5.90
CA ILE A 230 7.73 -11.51 5.48
C ILE A 230 6.84 -12.54 6.18
N ARG A 231 5.80 -12.04 6.84
CA ARG A 231 4.78 -12.80 7.55
C ARG A 231 3.42 -12.60 6.91
N ARG A 232 2.56 -13.59 7.08
CA ARG A 232 1.17 -13.57 6.63
C ARG A 232 0.20 -13.92 7.75
N ILE A 233 -0.89 -13.18 7.81
CA ILE A 233 -2.08 -13.49 8.61
C ILE A 233 -3.29 -13.50 7.67
N ILE A 234 -4.20 -14.46 7.85
CA ILE A 234 -5.40 -14.60 7.05
C ILE A 234 -6.62 -14.32 7.92
N LYS A 235 -7.45 -13.38 7.51
CA LYS A 235 -8.80 -13.19 8.06
C LYS A 235 -9.76 -14.14 7.37
N THR A 236 -10.58 -14.85 8.13
CA THR A 236 -11.69 -15.64 7.61
C THR A 236 -12.99 -15.33 8.35
N GLY A 237 -14.14 -15.55 7.70
CA GLY A 237 -15.46 -15.28 8.28
C GLY A 237 -16.00 -13.90 7.95
N VAL A 238 -17.17 -13.57 8.51
CA VAL A 238 -17.84 -12.28 8.34
C VAL A 238 -17.36 -11.30 9.40
N ASP A 239 -17.24 -10.02 9.06
CA ASP A 239 -16.55 -8.98 9.84
C ASP A 239 -16.74 -9.07 11.37
N GLY A 240 -17.97 -9.20 11.87
CA GLY A 240 -18.26 -9.27 13.32
C GLY A 240 -17.97 -10.60 14.03
N ASN A 241 -17.70 -11.68 13.28
CA ASN A 241 -17.29 -13.00 13.76
C ASN A 241 -16.01 -13.47 13.06
N ALA A 242 -15.21 -12.53 12.55
CA ALA A 242 -14.02 -12.85 11.81
C ALA A 242 -12.96 -13.46 12.74
N SER A 243 -12.23 -14.44 12.22
CA SER A 243 -11.08 -15.03 12.90
C SER A 243 -9.81 -14.71 12.12
N TRP A 244 -8.74 -14.46 12.87
CA TRP A 244 -7.40 -14.28 12.35
C TRP A 244 -6.63 -15.58 12.49
N SER A 245 -5.98 -16.04 11.43
CA SER A 245 -5.05 -17.16 11.50
C SER A 245 -3.84 -16.79 12.37
N SER A 246 -3.05 -17.79 12.78
CA SER A 246 -1.70 -17.53 13.27
C SER A 246 -0.86 -16.81 12.21
N SER A 247 0.13 -16.04 12.64
CA SER A 247 1.16 -15.49 11.77
C SER A 247 2.09 -16.58 11.27
N VAL A 248 2.25 -16.68 9.95
CA VAL A 248 3.08 -17.68 9.28
C VAL A 248 4.15 -16.98 8.44
N ARG A 249 5.37 -17.50 8.44
CA ARG A 249 6.45 -16.99 7.58
C ARG A 249 6.21 -17.43 6.14
N ILE A 250 6.52 -16.55 5.19
CA ILE A 250 6.64 -16.93 3.77
C ILE A 250 8.05 -17.49 3.56
N ASP A 251 8.16 -18.81 3.41
CA ASP A 251 9.46 -19.49 3.44
C ASP A 251 10.34 -19.18 2.22
N ASP A 252 9.74 -19.01 1.05
CA ASP A 252 10.44 -18.67 -0.20
C ASP A 252 10.81 -17.18 -0.30
N ALA A 253 10.39 -16.35 0.68
CA ALA A 253 10.70 -14.94 0.69
C ALA A 253 12.09 -14.66 1.26
N THR A 254 12.91 -13.97 0.45
CA THR A 254 14.15 -13.34 0.92
C THR A 254 13.80 -12.17 1.84
N LYS A 255 14.71 -11.82 2.75
CA LYS A 255 14.51 -10.67 3.64
C LYS A 255 14.36 -9.38 2.85
N ILE A 256 13.42 -8.55 3.28
CA ILE A 256 13.20 -7.22 2.71
C ILE A 256 14.33 -6.26 3.13
N SER A 257 14.79 -5.41 2.22
CA SER A 257 15.67 -4.29 2.56
C SER A 257 14.89 -3.25 3.34
N VAL A 258 15.37 -2.85 4.52
CA VAL A 258 14.72 -1.82 5.35
C VAL A 258 15.49 -0.50 5.36
N PRO A 259 14.82 0.66 5.29
CA PRO A 259 13.38 0.82 5.06
C PRO A 259 13.00 0.38 3.63
N GLY A 260 11.85 -0.30 3.49
CA GLY A 260 11.37 -0.92 2.24
C GLY A 260 9.85 -1.07 2.24
N GLN A 261 9.23 -1.02 1.05
CA GLN A 261 7.81 -1.27 0.88
C GLN A 261 7.55 -2.70 0.38
N LEU A 262 6.49 -3.32 0.91
CA LEU A 262 5.88 -4.54 0.38
C LEU A 262 4.55 -4.17 -0.28
N THR A 263 4.27 -4.74 -1.44
CA THR A 263 2.94 -4.67 -2.07
C THR A 263 2.48 -6.06 -2.47
N VAL A 264 1.16 -6.26 -2.56
CA VAL A 264 0.56 -7.53 -2.92
C VAL A 264 -0.66 -7.32 -3.80
N THR A 265 -0.87 -8.23 -4.75
CA THR A 265 -2.12 -8.35 -5.49
C THR A 265 -2.46 -9.82 -5.73
N THR A 266 -3.74 -10.16 -5.78
CA THR A 266 -4.16 -11.52 -6.16
C THR A 266 -4.41 -11.57 -7.66
N ALA A 267 -3.74 -12.50 -8.35
CA ALA A 267 -3.91 -12.74 -9.78
C ALA A 267 -3.91 -14.25 -10.05
N ASN A 268 -4.81 -14.70 -10.93
CA ASN A 268 -4.94 -16.09 -11.38
C ASN A 268 -4.82 -17.18 -10.28
N GLY A 269 -5.34 -16.91 -9.07
CA GLY A 269 -5.35 -17.88 -7.97
C GLY A 269 -4.08 -17.90 -7.10
N LEU A 270 -3.22 -16.88 -7.21
CA LEU A 270 -2.03 -16.70 -6.38
C LEU A 270 -1.99 -15.26 -5.84
N ASN A 271 -1.42 -15.10 -4.64
CA ASN A 271 -1.02 -13.80 -4.14
C ASN A 271 0.40 -13.51 -4.64
N HIS A 272 0.57 -12.39 -5.33
CA HIS A 272 1.85 -11.95 -5.88
C HIS A 272 2.42 -10.83 -5.02
N LEU A 273 3.53 -11.11 -4.34
CA LEU A 273 4.22 -10.17 -3.47
C LEU A 273 5.40 -9.57 -4.21
N PHE A 274 5.52 -8.24 -4.15
CA PHE A 274 6.64 -7.50 -4.72
C PHE A 274 7.29 -6.60 -3.68
N TYR A 275 8.62 -6.64 -3.62
CA TYR A 275 9.44 -5.85 -2.71
C TYR A 275 10.88 -5.75 -3.22
N VAL A 276 11.72 -5.01 -2.51
CA VAL A 276 13.16 -4.96 -2.74
C VAL A 276 13.83 -5.76 -1.64
N SER A 277 14.46 -6.89 -1.98
CA SER A 277 15.21 -7.71 -1.02
C SER A 277 16.52 -7.04 -0.61
N VAL A 278 17.15 -7.56 0.46
CA VAL A 278 18.51 -7.16 0.88
C VAL A 278 19.59 -7.48 -0.15
N ASP A 279 19.33 -8.41 -1.06
CA ASP A 279 20.30 -8.86 -2.07
C ASP A 279 20.14 -8.13 -3.41
N ASN A 280 19.04 -7.38 -3.60
CA ASN A 280 18.75 -6.66 -4.83
C ASN A 280 19.27 -5.22 -4.79
N SER A 281 19.70 -4.71 -5.94
CA SER A 281 20.03 -3.30 -6.13
C SER A 281 18.89 -2.57 -6.84
N LEU A 282 18.53 -1.37 -6.35
CA LEU A 282 17.56 -0.50 -7.01
C LEU A 282 18.04 0.01 -8.38
N ALA A 283 19.34 -0.11 -8.70
CA ALA A 283 19.91 0.44 -9.93
C ALA A 283 19.44 -0.33 -11.18
N GLU A 284 18.95 -1.56 -11.03
CA GLU A 284 18.50 -2.41 -12.14
C GLU A 284 16.96 -2.55 -12.20
N ASN A 285 16.21 -1.85 -11.35
CA ASN A 285 14.77 -2.08 -11.14
C ASN A 285 14.46 -3.54 -10.75
N ASP A 286 15.39 -4.18 -10.03
CA ASP A 286 15.27 -5.56 -9.59
C ASP A 286 14.34 -5.65 -8.38
N PHE A 287 13.08 -5.99 -8.67
CA PHE A 287 12.09 -6.33 -7.65
C PHE A 287 12.11 -7.84 -7.40
N THR A 288 12.08 -8.22 -6.14
CA THR A 288 11.82 -9.60 -5.76
C THR A 288 10.33 -9.87 -5.92
N HIS A 289 10.00 -10.89 -6.70
CA HIS A 289 8.64 -11.39 -6.91
C HIS A 289 8.51 -12.75 -6.24
N VAL A 290 7.59 -12.87 -5.28
CA VAL A 290 7.27 -14.13 -4.60
C VAL A 290 5.79 -14.41 -4.76
N THR A 291 5.45 -15.64 -5.13
CA THR A 291 4.06 -16.10 -5.14
C THR A 291 3.73 -16.83 -3.84
N ASP A 292 2.56 -16.54 -3.29
CA ASP A 292 2.02 -17.23 -2.13
C ASP A 292 0.65 -17.87 -2.50
N PRO A 293 0.51 -19.20 -2.39
CA PRO A 293 -0.75 -19.88 -2.69
C PRO A 293 -1.90 -19.42 -1.79
N LEU A 294 -3.09 -19.33 -2.39
CA LEU A 294 -4.32 -19.12 -1.63
C LEU A 294 -4.58 -20.32 -0.71
N GLN A 295 -5.03 -20.04 0.51
CA GLN A 295 -5.39 -21.05 1.52
C GLN A 295 -6.87 -20.98 1.84
#